data_AF-A0A327VCI8-F1
#
_entry.id   AF-A0A327VCI8-F1
#
_cell.length_a   1.000
_cell.length_b   1.000
_cell.length_c   1.000
_cell.angle_alpha   90.00
_cell.angle_beta   90.00
_cell.angle_gamma   90.00
#
_symmetry.space_group_name_H-M   'P 1'
#
loop_
_entity.id
_entity.type
_entity.pdbx_description
1 polymer ?
#
loop_
_entity_poly.entity_id
_entity_poly.type
_entity_poly.pdbx_seq_one_letter_code
_entity_poly.pdbx_strand_id
1 'polypeptide(L)'
;MWTSISAWRRSSRGADLIDLELNGSHFDLVPEYARPIWERWLAGPPDTVNAWADLDTRHRGAWHDLVRERGSRHSQHDRPGGHAYELDGRYVTDEPALYLALGEAVNGPGGYFGGCLAALDDCLGGTFGYTAPATLVWRDAAIARQHLSRALTSEGQPYDLLTEVLETLAAGGMTVTLA
;
A
#
# COMPACT_ATOMS: atom_id res chain seq x y z
N MET A 1 11.25 3.36 22.16
CA MET A 1 11.07 1.94 21.76
C MET A 1 12.46 1.32 21.78
N TRP A 2 12.76 0.43 22.72
CA TRP A 2 14.14 -0.06 22.92
C TRP A 2 14.18 -1.58 22.75
N THR A 3 14.42 -2.01 21.52
CA THR A 3 15.02 -3.33 21.26
C THR A 3 16.50 -3.20 21.59
N SER A 4 17.02 -3.98 22.53
CA SER A 4 18.44 -4.01 22.85
C SER A 4 19.03 -5.36 22.49
N ILE A 5 20.28 -5.37 22.03
CA ILE A 5 21.04 -6.62 21.86
C ILE A 5 21.44 -7.08 23.26
N SER A 6 20.98 -8.26 23.66
CA SER A 6 21.28 -8.84 24.98
C SER A 6 22.51 -9.74 24.94
N ALA A 7 22.76 -10.40 23.81
CA ALA A 7 23.98 -11.14 23.55
C ALA A 7 24.25 -11.27 22.05
N TRP A 8 25.49 -11.64 21.70
CA TRP A 8 25.84 -12.05 20.35
C TRP A 8 26.89 -13.16 20.40
N ARG A 9 26.91 -14.01 19.36
CA ARG A 9 27.91 -15.09 19.19
C ARG A 9 28.17 -15.34 17.72
N ARG A 10 29.28 -16.02 17.38
CA ARG A 10 29.49 -16.54 16.02
C ARG A 10 28.43 -17.59 15.69
N SER A 11 27.87 -17.52 14.49
CA SER A 11 26.85 -18.46 14.06
C SER A 11 27.47 -19.82 13.73
N SER A 12 26.76 -20.90 14.05
CA SER A 12 27.13 -22.25 13.61
C SER A 12 26.85 -22.50 12.13
N ARG A 13 26.14 -21.58 11.45
CA ARG A 13 25.74 -21.71 10.04
C ARG A 13 26.76 -21.20 9.03
N GLY A 14 27.81 -20.50 9.47
CA GLY A 14 28.84 -19.96 8.59
C GLY A 14 29.84 -19.08 9.33
N ALA A 15 31.10 -19.07 8.86
CA ALA A 15 32.18 -18.33 9.52
C ALA A 15 32.00 -16.80 9.51
N ASP A 16 31.24 -16.28 8.54
CA ASP A 16 30.99 -14.85 8.34
C ASP A 16 29.64 -14.39 8.92
N LEU A 17 28.99 -15.23 9.74
CA LEU A 17 27.67 -14.97 10.31
C LEU A 17 27.74 -14.83 11.84
N ILE A 18 26.86 -14.01 12.40
CA ILE A 18 26.65 -13.85 13.85
C ILE A 18 25.19 -14.14 14.21
N ASP A 19 24.99 -14.79 15.37
CA ASP A 19 23.67 -14.89 15.98
C ASP A 19 23.52 -13.76 17.00
N LEU A 20 22.40 -13.05 16.96
CA LEU A 20 22.04 -12.00 17.90
C LEU A 20 20.89 -12.47 18.80
N GLU A 21 21.02 -12.24 20.10
CA GLU A 21 19.91 -12.33 21.05
C GLU A 21 19.39 -10.92 21.29
N LEU A 22 18.07 -10.76 21.14
CA LEU A 22 17.41 -9.47 21.25
C LEU A 22 16.48 -9.49 22.46
N ASN A 23 16.65 -8.51 23.36
CA ASN A 23 15.69 -8.21 24.41
C ASN A 23 14.74 -7.12 23.91
N GLY A 24 13.45 -7.41 23.93
CA GLY A 24 12.40 -6.46 23.56
C GLY A 24 11.02 -7.06 23.76
N SER A 25 10.03 -6.20 23.94
CA SER A 25 8.61 -6.55 23.80
C SER A 25 8.14 -6.11 22.42
N HIS A 26 7.27 -6.91 21.79
CA HIS A 26 6.72 -6.75 20.42
C HIS A 26 7.59 -7.29 19.27
N PHE A 27 8.05 -8.54 19.37
CA PHE A 27 8.22 -9.34 18.15
C PHE A 27 6.85 -9.90 17.80
N ASP A 28 6.03 -9.11 17.12
CA ASP A 28 4.86 -9.68 16.46
C ASP A 28 5.41 -10.64 15.41
N LEU A 29 5.28 -11.93 15.70
CA LEU A 29 5.72 -12.96 14.78
C LEU A 29 4.96 -12.75 13.48
N VAL A 30 5.70 -12.60 12.38
CA VAL A 30 5.11 -12.59 11.05
C VAL A 30 4.26 -13.85 10.93
N PRO A 31 2.93 -13.71 10.75
CA PRO A 31 2.06 -14.87 10.62
C PRO A 31 2.54 -15.76 9.47
N GLU A 32 2.39 -17.08 9.60
CA GLU A 32 2.94 -18.03 8.63
C GLU A 32 2.47 -17.74 7.20
N TYR A 33 1.20 -17.37 7.03
CA TYR A 33 0.64 -17.01 5.71
C TYR A 33 1.30 -15.77 5.09
N ALA A 34 1.78 -14.83 5.90
CA ALA A 34 2.39 -13.58 5.41
C ALA A 34 3.88 -13.75 5.12
N ARG A 35 4.51 -14.83 5.62
CA ARG A 35 5.95 -15.09 5.46
C ARG A 35 6.45 -14.98 4.02
N PRO A 36 5.79 -15.56 2.99
CA PRO A 36 6.26 -15.44 1.61
C PRO A 36 6.27 -14.00 1.10
N ILE A 37 5.34 -13.17 1.58
CA ILE A 37 5.27 -11.75 1.22
C ILE A 37 6.40 -10.97 1.89
N TRP A 38 6.63 -11.23 3.18
CA TRP A 38 7.74 -10.62 3.91
C TRP A 38 9.10 -10.99 3.33
N GLU A 39 9.30 -12.25 2.94
CA GLU A 39 10.55 -12.70 2.29
C GLU A 39 10.83 -11.96 0.98
N ARG A 40 9.79 -11.69 0.16
CA ARG A 40 9.92 -10.87 -1.06
C ARG A 40 10.37 -9.44 -0.72
N TRP A 41 9.75 -8.80 0.26
CA TRP A 41 10.09 -7.44 0.67
C TRP A 41 11.43 -7.32 1.41
N LEU A 42 11.90 -8.40 2.05
CA LEU A 42 13.24 -8.48 2.64
C LEU A 42 14.34 -8.54 1.57
N ALA A 43 14.05 -9.14 0.41
CA ALA A 43 14.98 -9.14 -0.73
C ALA A 43 15.10 -7.75 -1.39
N GLY A 44 14.09 -6.90 -1.24
CA GLY A 44 14.06 -5.52 -1.72
C GLY A 44 12.64 -5.01 -1.95
N PRO A 45 12.44 -3.69 -2.15
CA PRO A 45 11.16 -3.18 -2.61
C PRO A 45 10.84 -3.69 -4.02
N PRO A 46 9.54 -3.78 -4.40
CA PRO A 46 9.14 -4.12 -5.75
C PRO A 46 9.69 -3.14 -6.77
N ASP A 47 10.15 -3.63 -7.93
CA ASP A 47 10.67 -2.84 -9.04
C ASP A 47 9.70 -2.75 -10.23
N THR A 48 8.65 -3.58 -10.23
CA THR A 48 7.57 -3.56 -11.22
C THR A 48 6.23 -3.29 -10.58
N VAL A 49 5.39 -2.49 -11.25
CA VAL A 49 3.98 -2.30 -10.87
C VAL A 49 3.22 -3.62 -10.94
N ASN A 50 2.14 -3.75 -10.17
CA ASN A 50 1.27 -4.92 -10.11
C ASN A 50 1.98 -6.21 -9.64
N ALA A 51 3.12 -6.12 -8.93
CA ALA A 51 3.79 -7.31 -8.37
C ALA A 51 2.93 -8.07 -7.31
N TRP A 52 1.85 -7.44 -6.86
CA TRP A 52 0.82 -7.96 -5.96
C TRP A 52 -0.40 -8.54 -6.69
N ALA A 53 -0.53 -8.36 -8.01
CA ALA A 53 -1.75 -8.66 -8.76
C ALA A 53 -2.17 -10.13 -8.74
N ASP A 54 -1.22 -11.06 -8.81
CA ASP A 54 -1.52 -12.50 -8.82
C ASP A 54 -1.78 -13.08 -7.41
N LEU A 55 -1.67 -12.27 -6.37
CA LEU A 55 -1.93 -12.68 -4.98
C LEU A 55 -3.43 -12.72 -4.70
N ASP A 56 -3.85 -13.60 -3.79
CA ASP A 56 -5.20 -13.54 -3.22
C ASP A 56 -5.37 -12.31 -2.29
N THR A 57 -6.62 -12.01 -1.93
CA THR A 57 -6.98 -10.87 -1.07
C THR A 57 -6.20 -10.83 0.25
N ARG A 58 -5.94 -11.98 0.88
CA ARG A 58 -5.25 -12.03 2.18
C ARG A 58 -3.77 -11.68 2.03
N HIS A 59 -3.13 -12.19 0.98
CA HIS A 59 -1.74 -11.88 0.67
C HIS A 59 -1.56 -10.45 0.15
N ARG A 60 -2.53 -9.91 -0.62
CA ARG A 60 -2.58 -8.47 -0.95
C ARG A 60 -2.73 -7.61 0.30
N GLY A 61 -3.52 -8.04 1.28
CA GLY A 61 -3.60 -7.39 2.59
C GLY A 61 -2.24 -7.30 3.28
N ALA A 62 -1.52 -8.42 3.38
CA ALA A 62 -0.17 -8.43 3.95
C ALA A 62 0.83 -7.55 3.17
N TRP A 63 0.71 -7.50 1.84
CA TRP A 63 1.51 -6.60 1.01
C TRP A 63 1.17 -5.13 1.29
N HIS A 64 -0.11 -4.82 1.38
CA HIS A 64 -0.62 -3.48 1.69
C HIS A 64 -0.19 -2.99 3.07
N ASP A 65 -0.16 -3.86 4.08
CA ASP A 65 0.35 -3.52 5.41
C ASP A 65 1.84 -3.12 5.36
N LEU A 66 2.65 -3.84 4.58
CA LEU A 66 4.07 -3.52 4.38
C LEU A 66 4.27 -2.20 3.63
N VAL A 67 3.47 -1.95 2.59
CA VAL A 67 3.47 -0.68 1.85
C VAL A 67 3.10 0.48 2.78
N ARG A 68 2.03 0.33 3.58
CA ARG A 68 1.61 1.32 4.59
C ARG A 68 2.73 1.57 5.60
N GLU A 69 3.32 0.53 6.18
CA GLU A 69 4.33 0.68 7.22
C GLU A 69 5.56 1.45 6.73
N ARG A 70 6.02 1.14 5.51
CA ARG A 70 7.19 1.78 4.92
C ARG A 70 6.86 3.16 4.37
N GLY A 71 5.79 3.27 3.59
CA GLY A 71 5.43 4.49 2.86
C GLY A 71 4.92 5.61 3.76
N SER A 72 4.15 5.31 4.81
CA SER A 72 3.62 6.34 5.73
C SER A 72 4.70 7.07 6.52
N ARG A 73 5.90 6.49 6.63
CA ARG A 73 7.03 7.06 7.38
C ARG A 73 7.98 7.89 6.51
N HIS A 74 7.75 7.94 5.20
CA HIS A 74 8.63 8.63 4.26
C HIS A 74 7.87 9.71 3.50
N SER A 75 8.24 10.97 3.73
CA SER A 75 7.81 12.07 2.86
C SER A 75 8.35 11.82 1.45
N GLN A 76 7.45 11.90 0.48
CA GLN A 76 7.79 11.81 -0.93
C GLN A 76 7.96 13.22 -1.50
N HIS A 77 8.78 13.34 -2.53
CA HIS A 77 8.84 14.59 -3.28
C HIS A 77 7.60 14.68 -4.14
N ASP A 78 6.79 15.71 -3.91
CA ASP A 78 5.57 15.90 -4.69
C ASP A 78 5.89 16.18 -6.14
N ARG A 79 5.08 15.61 -7.03
CA ARG A 79 5.11 16.00 -8.44
C ARG A 79 4.49 17.38 -8.61
N PRO A 80 4.90 18.16 -9.63
CA PRO A 80 4.32 19.48 -9.89
C PRO A 80 2.80 19.42 -10.07
N GLY A 81 2.11 20.50 -9.69
CA GLY A 81 0.69 20.66 -9.99
C GLY A 81 0.40 20.52 -11.49
N GLY A 82 -0.77 19.97 -11.81
CA GLY A 82 -1.20 19.64 -13.17
C GLY A 82 -0.64 18.32 -13.70
N HIS A 83 0.06 17.54 -12.87
CA HIS A 83 0.54 16.22 -13.27
C HIS A 83 -0.62 15.27 -13.60
N ALA A 84 -0.43 14.44 -14.63
CA ALA A 84 -1.38 13.41 -15.01
C ALA A 84 -0.90 12.04 -14.52
N TYR A 85 -1.70 11.41 -13.67
CA TYR A 85 -1.48 10.06 -13.16
C TYR A 85 -2.28 9.05 -13.98
N GLU A 86 -1.80 7.81 -14.03
CA GLU A 86 -2.54 6.69 -14.62
C GLU A 86 -2.64 5.55 -13.59
N LEU A 87 -3.84 5.02 -13.40
CA LEU A 87 -4.11 3.86 -12.58
C LEU A 87 -4.58 2.70 -13.45
N ASP A 88 -3.91 1.56 -13.28
CA ASP A 88 -4.24 0.30 -13.92
C ASP A 88 -5.28 -0.47 -13.06
N GLY A 89 -6.56 -0.38 -13.45
CA GLY A 89 -7.66 -0.95 -12.68
C GLY A 89 -7.88 -2.45 -12.88
N ARG A 90 -7.11 -3.12 -13.75
CA ARG A 90 -7.33 -4.53 -14.14
C ARG A 90 -7.35 -5.51 -12.96
N TYR A 91 -6.66 -5.16 -11.88
CA TYR A 91 -6.47 -6.02 -10.71
C TYR A 91 -7.21 -5.51 -9.47
N VAL A 92 -7.98 -4.42 -9.57
CA VAL A 92 -8.69 -3.80 -8.44
C VAL A 92 -9.99 -4.55 -8.15
N THR A 93 -9.86 -5.74 -7.56
CA THR A 93 -10.98 -6.65 -7.27
C THR A 93 -11.34 -6.75 -5.79
N ASP A 94 -10.55 -6.12 -4.92
CA ASP A 94 -10.74 -6.06 -3.47
C ASP A 94 -10.14 -4.76 -2.91
N GLU A 95 -10.45 -4.47 -1.65
CA GLU A 95 -10.04 -3.22 -1.00
C GLU A 95 -8.50 -3.07 -0.89
N PRO A 96 -7.70 -4.09 -0.54
CA PRO A 96 -6.25 -3.98 -0.60
C PRO A 96 -5.72 -3.63 -2.00
N ALA A 97 -6.23 -4.29 -3.04
CA ALA A 97 -5.83 -4.02 -4.43
C ALA A 97 -6.10 -2.56 -4.85
N LEU A 98 -7.20 -1.97 -4.39
CA LEU A 98 -7.53 -0.57 -4.66
C LEU A 98 -6.44 0.39 -4.16
N TYR A 99 -6.09 0.29 -2.87
CA TYR A 99 -5.11 1.19 -2.27
C TYR A 99 -3.70 0.94 -2.81
N LEU A 100 -3.38 -0.31 -3.15
CA LEU A 100 -2.12 -0.65 -3.83
C LEU A 100 -2.03 -0.03 -5.22
N ALA A 101 -3.10 -0.11 -6.02
CA ALA A 101 -3.12 0.49 -7.35
C ALA A 101 -3.02 2.02 -7.31
N LEU A 102 -3.69 2.67 -6.34
CA LEU A 102 -3.55 4.12 -6.11
C LEU A 102 -2.12 4.49 -5.71
N GLY A 103 -1.54 3.74 -4.78
CA GLY A 103 -0.16 3.93 -4.35
C GLY A 103 0.84 3.81 -5.50
N GLU A 104 0.67 2.82 -6.37
CA GLU A 104 1.54 2.61 -7.53
C GLU A 104 1.34 3.67 -8.62
N ALA A 105 0.10 4.14 -8.83
CA ALA A 105 -0.18 5.21 -9.78
C ALA A 105 0.55 6.51 -9.42
N VAL A 106 0.61 6.86 -8.13
CA VAL A 106 1.24 8.11 -7.67
C VAL A 106 2.75 7.95 -7.50
N ASN A 107 3.17 6.90 -6.79
CA ASN A 107 4.54 6.77 -6.27
C ASN A 107 5.35 5.63 -6.92
N GLY A 108 4.81 4.96 -7.94
CA GLY A 108 5.50 3.89 -8.66
C GLY A 108 5.45 2.54 -7.93
N PRO A 109 6.19 1.51 -8.41
CA PRO A 109 6.15 0.14 -7.86
C PRO A 109 6.26 0.08 -6.33
N GLY A 110 5.30 -0.60 -5.68
CA GLY A 110 5.25 -0.68 -4.21
C GLY A 110 4.99 0.66 -3.50
N GLY A 111 4.52 1.67 -4.22
CA GLY A 111 4.23 3.01 -3.72
C GLY A 111 3.03 3.05 -2.77
N TYR A 112 3.02 4.03 -1.88
CA TYR A 112 1.95 4.27 -0.91
C TYR A 112 1.21 5.57 -1.23
N PHE A 113 -0.12 5.54 -1.23
CA PHE A 113 -0.95 6.75 -1.35
C PHE A 113 -2.28 6.55 -0.62
N GLY A 114 -2.19 6.38 0.70
CA GLY A 114 -3.32 6.04 1.57
C GLY A 114 -3.55 4.54 1.66
N GLY A 115 -4.13 4.11 2.78
CA GLY A 115 -4.50 2.70 3.00
C GLY A 115 -5.85 2.51 3.69
N CYS A 116 -6.66 3.57 3.65
CA CYS A 116 -8.07 3.67 3.99
C CYS A 116 -8.53 5.06 3.51
N LEU A 117 -9.84 5.36 3.53
CA LEU A 117 -10.36 6.67 3.10
C LEU A 117 -9.71 7.85 3.85
N ALA A 118 -9.58 7.77 5.17
CA ALA A 118 -8.95 8.83 5.97
C ALA A 118 -7.47 9.03 5.62
N ALA A 119 -6.73 7.93 5.43
CA ALA A 119 -5.32 8.01 5.06
C ALA A 119 -5.11 8.48 3.61
N LEU A 120 -6.09 8.24 2.72
CA LEU A 120 -6.11 8.78 1.36
C LEU A 120 -6.31 10.31 1.40
N ASP A 121 -7.28 10.78 2.19
CA ASP A 121 -7.51 12.20 2.44
C ASP A 121 -6.25 12.91 2.97
N ASP A 122 -5.57 12.31 3.96
CA ASP A 122 -4.28 12.81 4.47
C ASP A 122 -3.23 12.92 3.35
N CYS A 123 -3.13 11.91 2.46
CA CYS A 123 -2.16 11.92 1.36
C CYS A 123 -2.45 13.00 0.32
N LEU A 124 -3.72 13.34 0.11
CA LEU A 124 -4.14 14.42 -0.79
C LEU A 124 -3.77 15.81 -0.26
N GLY A 125 -3.45 15.93 1.04
CA GLY A 125 -2.90 17.16 1.64
C GLY A 125 -1.49 17.54 1.18
N GLY A 126 -0.80 16.66 0.44
CA GLY A 126 0.56 16.87 -0.08
C GLY A 126 1.65 16.22 0.79
N THR A 127 2.90 16.27 0.33
CA THR A 127 4.10 15.55 0.86
C THR A 127 4.11 14.03 0.65
N PHE A 128 3.14 13.52 -0.12
CA PHE A 128 2.98 12.10 -0.43
C PHE A 128 3.06 11.81 -1.94
N GLY A 129 3.76 12.65 -2.70
CA GLY A 129 3.96 12.48 -4.14
C GLY A 129 2.95 13.23 -4.99
N TYR A 130 2.08 14.02 -4.36
CA TYR A 130 0.93 14.68 -4.97
C TYR A 130 0.89 16.18 -4.64
N THR A 131 0.56 17.00 -5.63
CA THR A 131 0.21 18.41 -5.43
C THR A 131 -1.05 18.72 -6.23
N ALA A 132 -2.05 19.28 -5.55
CA ALA A 132 -3.28 19.74 -6.19
C ALA A 132 -3.04 21.02 -7.03
N PRO A 133 -3.80 21.22 -8.13
CA PRO A 133 -4.72 20.28 -8.76
C PRO A 133 -3.99 19.24 -9.62
N ALA A 134 -4.58 18.06 -9.83
CA ALA A 134 -4.04 17.06 -10.75
C ALA A 134 -5.14 16.22 -11.42
N THR A 135 -4.77 15.37 -12.38
CA THR A 135 -5.70 14.44 -13.04
C THR A 135 -5.27 13.00 -12.84
N LEU A 136 -6.25 12.09 -12.75
CA LEU A 136 -6.05 10.65 -12.71
C LEU A 136 -6.88 9.98 -13.79
N VAL A 137 -6.22 9.30 -14.73
CA VAL A 137 -6.90 8.39 -15.67
C VAL A 137 -6.95 7.01 -15.05
N TRP A 138 -8.15 6.54 -14.71
CA TRP A 138 -8.38 5.22 -14.15
C TRP A 138 -8.87 4.28 -15.24
N ARG A 139 -7.97 3.42 -15.72
CA ARG A 139 -8.27 2.42 -16.76
C ARG A 139 -8.97 1.20 -16.15
N ASP A 140 -9.94 0.63 -16.83
CA ASP A 140 -10.65 -0.58 -16.41
C ASP A 140 -11.41 -0.42 -15.07
N ALA A 141 -11.86 0.79 -14.77
CA ALA A 141 -12.57 1.12 -13.52
C ALA A 141 -13.89 0.34 -13.33
N ALA A 142 -14.42 -0.26 -14.40
CA ALA A 142 -15.58 -1.15 -14.33
C ALA A 142 -15.35 -2.38 -13.42
N ILE A 143 -14.10 -2.86 -13.32
CA ILE A 143 -13.74 -3.99 -12.45
C ILE A 143 -13.90 -3.57 -10.98
N ALA A 144 -13.31 -2.44 -10.59
CA ALA A 144 -13.49 -1.88 -9.25
C ALA A 144 -14.98 -1.67 -8.93
N ARG A 145 -15.76 -1.15 -9.88
CA ARG A 145 -17.22 -0.97 -9.69
C ARG A 145 -17.95 -2.28 -9.43
N GLN A 146 -17.61 -3.34 -10.16
CA GLN A 146 -18.23 -4.65 -9.98
C GLN A 146 -17.95 -5.22 -8.59
N HIS A 147 -16.74 -5.01 -8.06
CA HIS A 147 -16.28 -5.66 -6.84
C HIS A 147 -16.46 -4.81 -5.57
N LEU A 148 -16.38 -3.48 -5.69
CA LEU A 148 -16.24 -2.57 -4.54
C LEU A 148 -17.46 -1.68 -4.30
N SER A 149 -18.44 -1.65 -5.22
CA SER A 149 -19.67 -0.86 -5.00
C SER A 149 -20.69 -1.49 -4.05
N ARG A 150 -20.35 -2.65 -3.47
CA ARG A 150 -21.14 -3.34 -2.44
C ARG A 150 -20.21 -3.92 -1.36
N ALA A 151 -19.20 -3.16 -0.97
CA ALA A 151 -18.31 -3.50 0.13
C ALA A 151 -19.08 -3.51 1.46
N LEU A 152 -18.52 -4.14 2.49
CA LEU A 152 -19.11 -4.19 3.83
C LEU A 152 -18.21 -3.44 4.82
N THR A 153 -18.79 -2.66 5.73
CA THR A 153 -18.08 -2.10 6.88
C THR A 153 -17.71 -3.19 7.89
N SER A 154 -16.93 -2.84 8.91
CA SER A 154 -16.66 -3.72 10.06
C SER A 154 -17.93 -4.20 10.77
N GLU A 155 -18.98 -3.38 10.76
CA GLU A 155 -20.31 -3.69 11.32
C GLU A 155 -21.21 -4.44 10.33
N GLY A 156 -20.67 -4.84 9.17
CA GLY A 156 -21.38 -5.55 8.13
C GLY A 156 -22.37 -4.71 7.33
N GLN A 157 -22.27 -3.37 7.39
CA GLN A 157 -23.15 -2.50 6.62
C GLN A 157 -22.65 -2.34 5.19
N PRO A 158 -23.50 -2.46 4.16
CA PRO A 158 -23.09 -2.27 2.79
C PRO A 158 -22.78 -0.80 2.51
N TYR A 159 -21.70 -0.54 1.78
CA TYR A 159 -21.35 0.78 1.27
C TYR A 159 -20.64 0.69 -0.09
N ASP A 160 -20.64 1.79 -0.84
CA ASP A 160 -20.01 1.88 -2.15
C ASP A 160 -18.60 2.49 -2.02
N LEU A 161 -17.62 1.63 -1.75
CA LEU A 161 -16.23 2.07 -1.55
C LEU A 161 -15.67 2.79 -2.77
N LEU A 162 -16.05 2.40 -3.99
CA LEU A 162 -15.59 3.10 -5.20
C LEU A 162 -16.08 4.55 -5.21
N THR A 163 -17.36 4.76 -4.90
CA THR A 163 -17.93 6.11 -4.85
C THR A 163 -17.24 6.97 -3.79
N GLU A 164 -17.04 6.45 -2.57
CA GLU A 164 -16.34 7.18 -1.49
C GLU A 164 -14.91 7.58 -1.88
N VAL A 165 -14.18 6.69 -2.56
CA VAL A 165 -12.81 6.98 -3.04
C VAL A 165 -12.83 8.07 -4.10
N LEU A 166 -13.75 8.01 -5.06
CA LEU A 166 -13.86 9.03 -6.11
C LEU A 166 -14.21 10.40 -5.52
N GLU A 167 -15.10 10.44 -4.53
CA GLU A 167 -15.45 11.67 -3.80
C GLU A 167 -14.25 12.22 -3.01
N THR A 168 -13.51 11.35 -2.31
CA THR A 168 -12.29 11.74 -1.58
C THR A 168 -11.23 12.30 -2.53
N LEU A 169 -10.96 11.64 -3.66
CA LEU A 169 -10.01 12.12 -4.68
C LEU A 169 -10.44 13.49 -5.24
N ALA A 170 -11.72 13.66 -5.54
CA ALA A 170 -12.25 14.92 -6.05
C ALA A 170 -12.14 16.06 -5.02
N ALA A 171 -12.45 15.79 -3.74
CA ALA A 171 -12.31 16.74 -2.65
C ALA A 171 -10.85 17.20 -2.47
N GLY A 172 -9.89 16.28 -2.65
CA GLY A 172 -8.46 16.56 -2.64
C GLY A 172 -7.91 17.26 -3.89
N GLY A 173 -8.76 17.63 -4.86
CA GLY A 173 -8.35 18.33 -6.08
C GLY A 173 -7.80 17.43 -7.18
N MET A 174 -8.02 16.11 -7.09
CA MET A 174 -7.66 15.14 -8.13
C MET A 174 -8.88 14.83 -9.00
N THR A 175 -8.86 15.31 -10.24
CA THR A 175 -9.94 15.05 -11.20
C THR A 175 -9.77 13.67 -11.82
N VAL A 176 -10.71 12.76 -11.57
CA VAL A 176 -10.65 11.39 -12.06
C VAL A 176 -11.43 11.24 -13.38
N THR A 177 -10.79 10.67 -14.39
CA THR A 177 -11.43 10.21 -15.63
C THR A 177 -11.45 8.69 -15.64
N LEU A 178 -12.65 8.10 -15.71
CA LEU A 178 -12.82 6.65 -15.81
C LEU A 178 -12.77 6.25 -17.29
N ALA A 179 -11.86 5.35 -17.63
CA ALA A 179 -11.59 4.88 -19.00
C ALA A 179 -11.75 3.36 -19.12
#